data_AF-A0A8J1ZWB7-F1
#
_entry.id   AF-A0A8J1ZWB7-F1
#
_cell.length_a   1.000
_cell.length_b   1.000
_cell.length_c   1.000
_cell.angle_alpha   90.00
_cell.angle_beta   90.00
_cell.angle_gamma   90.00
#
_symmetry.space_group_name_H-M   'P 1'
#
loop_
_entity.id
_entity.type
_entity.pdbx_description
1 polymer ?
#
loop_
_entity_poly.entity_id
_entity_poly.type
_entity_poly.pdbx_seq_one_letter_code
_entity_poly.pdbx_strand_id
1 'polypeptide(L)'
;MAAEPAKRRLVLHFNLPRTLLVGDPDGKGNAEERIITTELALKTALADQAWGIVEDEEFVLSHPDVQVERPSDEMYSYTEFLTMKFPIQGQSKFTQDENRQLHEQMILEFVKTGPGAKLRASFDQMVKAIAFPKPLAKALNMAVPILDETSSEDCKYQPDKGKENLTRFGRYIFVPAFFTLIQTLTKEKRDFSIVFHSMSADVLDEAVLEMNAYANGEHPCFNGQNKTKKALFNGEKGSKDLRVQPMDRGVLARRAMTLEFQQRPQQLPKPGEDFPLMFEPTVLKKGAAIYSGLVHRVCTESGCAAILHDQEYWVSDKKNGGKLFFVDTGDSLEDVQQIFFDGSVSAKDPSALRMQDVVTNEAFDHSSETFNNVYVHYVEDVRQLVLNPLYFVEQVAACESQFEKFVEKSRAKLTASTLHPLLDLLKEGGAGLDEQALLKKALADKGAKDYLYATVIPVLFGGLEQVAKFRPDDPCEFLAFYLMRHANGYNRTLRLED
;
A
#
# COMPACT_ATOMS: atom_id res chain seq x y z
N MET A 1 -26.06 18.49 -17.71
CA MET A 1 -24.78 18.34 -16.99
C MET A 1 -24.46 16.85 -16.96
N ALA A 2 -23.41 16.41 -17.67
CA ALA A 2 -22.94 15.04 -17.52
C ALA A 2 -22.48 14.86 -16.07
N ALA A 3 -22.88 13.76 -15.41
CA ALA A 3 -22.37 13.42 -14.10
C ALA A 3 -20.85 13.22 -14.22
N GLU A 4 -20.07 13.81 -13.31
CA GLU A 4 -18.64 13.47 -13.24
C GLU A 4 -18.52 11.95 -13.05
N PRO A 5 -17.59 11.30 -13.77
CA PRO A 5 -17.38 9.87 -13.62
C PRO A 5 -17.06 9.56 -12.15
N ALA A 6 -17.69 8.50 -11.62
CA ALA A 6 -17.43 8.07 -10.25
C ALA A 6 -15.94 7.76 -10.09
N LYS A 7 -15.29 8.35 -9.08
CA LYS A 7 -13.89 8.06 -8.78
C LYS A 7 -13.76 6.60 -8.35
N ARG A 8 -12.71 5.92 -8.82
CA ARG A 8 -12.36 4.56 -8.41
C ARG A 8 -12.16 4.49 -6.89
N ARG A 9 -12.46 3.32 -6.34
CA ARG A 9 -12.14 3.00 -4.97
C ARG A 9 -10.62 2.80 -4.85
N LEU A 10 -10.05 3.34 -3.77
CA LEU A 10 -8.62 3.20 -3.48
C LEU A 10 -8.37 2.04 -2.49
N VAL A 11 -7.33 1.27 -2.71
CA VAL A 11 -6.76 0.39 -1.67
C VAL A 11 -5.28 0.76 -1.52
N LEU A 12 -4.96 1.38 -0.39
CA LEU A 12 -3.66 1.97 -0.13
C LEU A 12 -2.85 1.04 0.77
N HIS A 13 -1.81 0.44 0.21
CA HIS A 13 -0.90 -0.44 0.89
C HIS A 13 0.30 0.36 1.40
N PHE A 14 0.66 0.21 2.67
CA PHE A 14 1.80 0.88 3.27
C PHE A 14 2.74 -0.15 3.89
N ASN A 15 3.93 -0.31 3.32
CA ASN A 15 5.01 -0.99 4.01
C ASN A 15 5.52 -0.11 5.16
N LEU A 16 5.40 -0.53 6.41
CA LEU A 16 5.56 0.37 7.56
C LEU A 16 6.95 1.03 7.68
N PRO A 17 8.07 0.28 7.69
CA PRO A 17 9.39 0.87 7.90
C PRO A 17 9.78 1.80 6.77
N ARG A 18 10.33 2.96 7.14
CA ARG A 18 10.77 4.04 6.23
C ARG A 18 9.68 4.64 5.32
N THR A 19 8.41 4.27 5.51
CA THR A 19 7.26 4.84 4.77
C THR A 19 6.35 5.62 5.71
N LEU A 20 5.79 4.94 6.71
CA LEU A 20 4.98 5.57 7.75
C LEU A 20 5.81 5.81 9.00
N LEU A 21 6.72 4.89 9.30
CA LEU A 21 7.77 5.10 10.28
C LEU A 21 8.96 5.75 9.60
N VAL A 22 9.58 6.76 10.22
CA VAL A 22 10.77 7.41 9.64
C VAL A 22 11.95 6.44 9.60
N GLY A 23 12.11 5.63 10.65
CA GLY A 23 13.14 4.60 10.76
C GLY A 23 12.66 3.18 10.44
N ASP A 24 13.53 2.22 10.72
CA ASP A 24 13.32 0.78 10.73
C ASP A 24 13.97 0.21 12.02
N PRO A 25 13.29 0.34 13.19
CA PRO A 25 13.93 0.15 14.49
C PRO A 25 14.25 -1.31 14.84
N ASP A 26 13.70 -2.28 14.12
CA ASP A 26 14.02 -3.70 14.31
C ASP A 26 14.93 -4.26 13.20
N GLY A 27 15.15 -3.49 12.14
CA GLY A 27 15.95 -3.85 10.97
C GLY A 27 15.38 -4.99 10.13
N LYS A 28 14.30 -5.63 10.56
CA LYS A 28 13.71 -6.81 9.90
C LYS A 28 13.01 -6.45 8.59
N GLY A 29 12.80 -5.15 8.34
CA GLY A 29 12.16 -4.62 7.14
C GLY A 29 13.06 -4.45 5.92
N ASN A 30 14.39 -4.55 6.07
CA ASN A 30 15.35 -4.26 5.01
C ASN A 30 16.28 -5.44 4.66
N ALA A 31 16.87 -5.39 3.46
CA ALA A 31 17.75 -6.45 2.95
C ALA A 31 19.00 -6.70 3.80
N GLU A 32 19.40 -5.70 4.61
CA GLU A 32 20.60 -5.71 5.43
C GLU A 32 20.33 -6.12 6.88
N GLU A 33 19.07 -6.39 7.24
CA GLU A 33 18.64 -6.71 8.61
C GLU A 33 19.11 -5.68 9.66
N ARG A 34 19.14 -4.41 9.24
CA ARG A 34 19.85 -3.34 9.95
C ARG A 34 18.90 -2.37 10.61
N ILE A 35 19.17 -2.07 11.88
CA ILE A 35 18.42 -1.03 12.61
C ILE A 35 18.72 0.33 11.99
N ILE A 36 17.66 1.04 11.60
CA ILE A 36 17.74 2.43 11.15
C ILE A 36 16.92 3.26 12.13
N THR A 37 17.59 4.00 12.99
CA THR A 37 16.90 4.89 13.92
C THR A 37 16.30 6.08 13.20
N THR A 38 15.33 6.75 13.82
CA THR A 38 14.81 8.01 13.29
C THR A 38 15.93 9.04 13.15
N GLU A 39 16.85 9.13 14.10
CA GLU A 39 18.00 10.03 14.03
C GLU A 39 18.86 9.77 12.79
N LEU A 40 19.20 8.50 12.55
CA LEU A 40 20.00 8.10 11.41
C LEU A 40 19.27 8.41 10.10
N ALA A 41 17.99 8.03 9.98
CA ALA A 41 17.19 8.29 8.78
C ALA A 41 17.11 9.79 8.42
N LEU A 42 16.86 10.65 9.41
CA LEU A 42 16.80 12.11 9.20
C LEU A 42 18.16 12.69 8.77
N LYS A 43 19.25 12.24 9.38
CA LYS A 43 20.60 12.71 9.04
C LYS A 43 21.08 12.18 7.69
N THR A 44 20.76 10.94 7.33
CA THR A 44 21.03 10.39 6.00
C THR A 44 20.32 11.20 4.93
N ALA A 45 19.03 11.55 5.12
CA ALA A 45 18.31 12.39 4.16
C ALA A 45 18.99 13.77 3.96
N LEU A 46 19.58 14.35 5.00
CA LEU A 46 20.34 15.59 4.88
C LEU A 46 21.69 15.37 4.18
N ALA A 47 22.38 14.28 4.49
CA ALA A 47 23.65 13.91 3.86
C ALA A 47 23.50 13.67 2.35
N ASP A 48 22.40 13.04 1.93
CA ASP A 48 22.06 12.79 0.53
C ASP A 48 21.79 14.08 -0.26
N GLN A 49 21.31 15.13 0.41
CA GLN A 49 20.96 16.42 -0.18
C GLN A 49 21.98 17.53 0.14
N ALA A 50 23.10 17.17 0.77
CA ALA A 50 24.18 18.07 1.11
C ALA A 50 25.29 17.96 0.08
N TRP A 51 25.40 18.96 -0.79
CA TRP A 51 26.34 18.96 -1.90
C TRP A 51 27.63 19.72 -1.55
N GLY A 52 28.75 19.10 -1.86
CA GLY A 52 30.08 19.61 -1.56
C GLY A 52 31.10 19.24 -2.62
N ILE A 53 32.30 19.76 -2.42
CA ILE A 53 33.51 19.37 -3.17
C ILE A 53 34.47 18.64 -2.23
N VAL A 54 35.39 17.89 -2.81
CA VAL A 54 36.45 17.21 -2.06
C VAL A 54 37.73 18.02 -2.18
N GLU A 55 38.21 18.56 -1.05
CA GLU A 55 39.47 19.29 -0.95
C GLU A 55 40.34 18.58 0.08
N ASP A 56 41.59 18.26 -0.27
CA ASP A 56 42.54 17.56 0.61
C ASP A 56 41.96 16.28 1.27
N GLU A 57 41.24 15.46 0.48
CA GLU A 57 40.56 14.23 0.92
C GLU A 57 39.43 14.41 1.95
N GLU A 58 39.00 15.65 2.17
CA GLU A 58 37.92 16.03 3.07
C GLU A 58 36.75 16.66 2.32
N PHE A 59 35.55 16.43 2.84
CA PHE A 59 34.33 16.98 2.27
C PHE A 59 34.11 18.42 2.75
N VAL A 60 34.04 19.35 1.80
CA VAL A 60 33.73 20.75 2.05
C VAL A 60 32.34 21.06 1.51
N LEU A 61 31.42 21.39 2.41
CA LEU A 61 30.04 21.73 2.06
C LEU A 61 30.01 23.02 1.22
N SER A 62 29.52 22.92 -0.02
CA SER A 62 29.51 24.02 -0.98
C SER A 62 28.32 24.97 -0.78
N HIS A 63 27.19 24.46 -0.29
CA HIS A 63 25.98 25.24 -0.08
C HIS A 63 25.54 25.26 1.38
N PRO A 64 25.06 26.42 1.91
CA PRO A 64 24.61 26.52 3.28
C PRO A 64 23.27 25.82 3.54
N ASP A 65 22.55 25.45 2.47
CA ASP A 65 21.24 24.81 2.51
C ASP A 65 21.25 23.51 1.68
N VAL A 66 20.33 22.60 1.99
CA VAL A 66 20.13 21.36 1.24
C VAL A 66 19.50 21.60 -0.13
N GLN A 67 19.90 20.83 -1.13
CA GLN A 67 19.32 20.85 -2.47
C GLN A 67 18.91 19.44 -2.88
N VAL A 68 17.71 19.29 -3.44
CA VAL A 68 17.21 18.00 -3.90
C VAL A 68 17.99 17.52 -5.13
N GLU A 69 18.28 18.44 -6.05
CA GLU A 69 19.02 18.14 -7.27
C GLU A 69 20.50 18.47 -7.10
N ARG A 70 21.35 17.67 -7.76
CA ARG A 70 22.80 17.90 -7.81
C ARG A 70 23.07 19.23 -8.53
N PRO A 71 23.75 20.21 -7.89
CA PRO A 71 23.99 21.52 -8.50
C PRO A 71 24.94 21.47 -9.71
N SER A 72 25.94 20.58 -9.70
CA SER A 72 26.89 20.39 -10.81
C SER A 72 27.50 19.00 -10.79
N ASP A 73 27.96 18.50 -11.93
CA ASP A 73 28.57 17.17 -12.08
C ASP A 73 29.86 16.97 -11.26
N GLU A 74 30.54 18.06 -10.92
CA GLU A 74 31.76 18.06 -10.09
C GLU A 74 31.48 17.97 -8.57
N MET A 75 30.21 18.05 -8.17
CA MET A 75 29.81 17.98 -6.77
C MET A 75 29.34 16.58 -6.38
N TYR A 76 29.65 16.23 -5.13
CA TYR A 76 29.24 14.99 -4.51
C TYR A 76 28.28 15.30 -3.36
N SER A 77 27.29 14.42 -3.16
CA SER A 77 26.58 14.43 -1.88
C SER A 77 27.52 13.93 -0.77
N TYR A 78 27.20 14.21 0.49
CA TYR A 78 28.02 13.69 1.59
C TYR A 78 28.03 12.16 1.61
N THR A 79 26.90 11.52 1.31
CA THR A 79 26.79 10.05 1.19
C THR A 79 27.61 9.50 0.02
N GLU A 80 27.66 10.19 -1.12
CA GLU A 80 28.52 9.82 -2.24
C GLU A 80 30.00 9.91 -1.86
N PHE A 81 30.40 10.98 -1.17
CA PHE A 81 31.75 11.13 -0.64
C PHE A 81 32.13 9.98 0.32
N LEU A 82 31.26 9.62 1.26
CA LEU A 82 31.49 8.49 2.15
C LEU A 82 31.62 7.16 1.39
N THR A 83 30.81 6.97 0.34
CA THR A 83 30.89 5.79 -0.52
C THR A 83 32.23 5.71 -1.28
N MET A 84 32.79 6.85 -1.67
CA MET A 84 34.13 6.91 -2.27
C MET A 84 35.25 6.67 -1.24
N LYS A 85 35.15 7.27 -0.05
CA LYS A 85 36.17 7.17 1.01
C LYS A 85 36.19 5.79 1.68
N PHE A 86 35.03 5.17 1.84
CA PHE A 86 34.84 3.86 2.48
C PHE A 86 33.94 2.97 1.60
N PRO A 87 34.47 2.37 0.53
CA PRO A 87 33.68 1.59 -0.41
C PRO A 87 33.14 0.32 0.25
N ILE A 88 31.84 0.06 0.10
CA ILE A 88 31.19 -1.16 0.60
C ILE A 88 31.22 -2.25 -0.49
N GLN A 89 30.94 -1.90 -1.75
CA GLN A 89 30.94 -2.89 -2.83
C GLN A 89 32.35 -3.38 -3.17
N GLY A 90 32.48 -4.67 -3.49
CA GLY A 90 33.75 -5.28 -3.89
C GLY A 90 34.73 -5.59 -2.75
N GLN A 91 34.38 -5.28 -1.49
CA GLN A 91 35.19 -5.57 -0.31
C GLN A 91 34.86 -6.92 0.33
N SER A 92 35.74 -7.39 1.22
CA SER A 92 35.45 -8.56 2.08
C SER A 92 34.26 -8.27 3.01
N LYS A 93 33.48 -9.29 3.40
CA LYS A 93 32.33 -9.10 4.31
C LYS A 93 32.71 -8.36 5.60
N PHE A 94 33.85 -8.69 6.19
CA PHE A 94 34.34 -8.02 7.39
C PHE A 94 34.58 -6.51 7.15
N THR A 95 35.28 -6.18 6.06
CA THR A 95 35.53 -4.78 5.65
C THR A 95 34.25 -4.04 5.28
N GLN A 96 33.26 -4.73 4.71
CA GLN A 96 31.94 -4.17 4.43
C GLN A 96 31.22 -3.74 5.72
N ASP A 97 31.22 -4.62 6.71
CA ASP A 97 30.60 -4.35 8.01
C ASP A 97 31.30 -3.19 8.74
N GLU A 98 32.65 -3.16 8.70
CA GLU A 98 33.46 -2.06 9.26
C GLU A 98 33.20 -0.72 8.55
N ASN A 99 33.28 -0.69 7.21
CA ASN A 99 33.03 0.53 6.43
C ASN A 99 31.61 1.04 6.65
N ARG A 100 30.62 0.15 6.80
CA ARG A 100 29.24 0.54 7.08
C ARG A 100 29.09 1.20 8.45
N GLN A 101 29.73 0.66 9.48
CA GLN A 101 29.76 1.28 10.81
C GLN A 101 30.42 2.66 10.78
N LEU A 102 31.49 2.82 10.00
CA LEU A 102 32.14 4.13 9.80
C LEU A 102 31.21 5.12 9.09
N HIS A 103 30.51 4.71 8.03
CA HIS A 103 29.50 5.53 7.36
C HIS A 103 28.46 6.05 8.35
N GLU A 104 27.89 5.15 9.16
CA GLU A 104 26.89 5.48 10.17
C GLU A 104 27.38 6.50 11.17
N GLN A 105 28.56 6.25 11.75
CA GLN A 105 29.15 7.14 12.73
C GLN A 105 29.38 8.53 12.13
N MET A 106 29.86 8.60 10.88
CA MET A 106 30.10 9.87 10.19
C MET A 106 28.79 10.61 9.86
N ILE A 107 27.75 9.89 9.44
CA ILE A 107 26.42 10.48 9.23
C ILE A 107 25.83 11.00 10.55
N LEU A 108 25.98 10.27 11.65
CA LEU A 108 25.50 10.70 12.96
C LEU A 108 26.21 11.96 13.46
N GLU A 109 27.50 12.13 13.17
CA GLU A 109 28.25 13.34 13.53
C GLU A 109 28.12 14.47 12.50
N PHE A 110 27.62 14.20 11.29
CA PHE A 110 27.57 15.13 10.14
C PHE A 110 27.03 16.52 10.48
N VAL A 111 25.85 16.60 11.11
CA VAL A 111 25.18 17.86 11.49
C VAL A 111 25.49 18.33 12.91
N LYS A 112 26.32 17.58 13.65
CA LYS A 112 26.66 17.84 15.04
C LYS A 112 28.01 18.54 15.16
N THR A 113 29.07 17.89 14.68
CA THR A 113 30.43 18.44 14.62
C THR A 113 31.08 18.28 13.26
N GLY A 114 30.44 17.58 12.33
CA GLY A 114 30.95 17.32 10.99
C GLY A 114 30.78 18.47 10.01
N PRO A 115 31.09 18.23 8.73
CA PRO A 115 31.05 19.27 7.69
C PRO A 115 29.63 19.79 7.40
N GLY A 116 28.60 19.07 7.84
CA GLY A 116 27.19 19.45 7.74
C GLY A 116 26.69 20.32 8.89
N ALA A 117 27.54 20.79 9.82
CA ALA A 117 27.10 21.56 11.00
C ALA A 117 26.24 22.80 10.64
N LYS A 118 26.46 23.40 9.46
CA LYS A 118 25.64 24.52 8.95
C LYS A 118 24.18 24.11 8.67
N LEU A 119 23.93 22.83 8.40
CA LEU A 119 22.60 22.27 8.13
C LEU A 119 21.82 21.91 9.39
N ARG A 120 22.36 22.23 10.59
CA ARG A 120 21.70 21.91 11.87
C ARG A 120 20.29 22.51 11.96
N ALA A 121 20.07 23.70 11.43
CA ALA A 121 18.74 24.32 11.42
C ALA A 121 17.72 23.51 10.60
N SER A 122 18.14 22.95 9.46
CA SER A 122 17.33 22.06 8.62
C SER A 122 17.01 20.75 9.34
N PHE A 123 17.98 20.17 10.06
CA PHE A 123 17.75 19.00 10.92
C PHE A 123 16.72 19.29 12.02
N ASP A 124 16.88 20.40 12.74
CA ASP A 124 15.96 20.79 13.81
C ASP A 124 14.54 21.05 13.27
N GLN A 125 14.42 21.54 12.03
CA GLN A 125 13.13 21.68 11.35
C GLN A 125 12.46 20.32 11.10
N MET A 126 13.21 19.33 10.62
CA MET A 126 12.70 17.96 10.41
C MET A 126 12.27 17.31 11.73
N VAL A 127 13.09 17.42 12.78
CA VAL A 127 12.76 16.93 14.12
C VAL A 127 11.49 17.60 14.66
N LYS A 128 11.36 18.92 14.50
CA LYS A 128 10.17 19.66 14.92
C LYS A 128 8.91 19.24 14.15
N ALA A 129 9.03 18.85 12.88
CA ALA A 129 7.90 18.44 12.06
C ALA A 129 7.29 17.11 12.54
N ILE A 130 8.11 16.21 13.07
CA ILE A 130 7.65 14.92 13.63
C ILE A 130 7.43 14.96 15.15
N ALA A 131 7.89 15.99 15.86
CA ALA A 131 7.69 16.11 17.30
C ALA A 131 6.22 16.38 17.66
N PHE A 132 5.83 16.04 18.90
CA PHE A 132 4.50 16.41 19.38
C PHE A 132 4.30 17.94 19.43
N PRO A 133 3.05 18.42 19.23
CA PRO A 133 2.73 19.82 19.43
C PRO A 133 3.14 20.28 20.84
N LYS A 134 3.72 21.49 20.95
CA LYS A 134 4.24 22.06 22.21
C LYS A 134 3.31 21.91 23.43
N PRO A 135 1.98 22.16 23.32
CA PRO A 135 1.09 22.00 24.48
C PRO A 135 1.00 20.55 24.97
N LEU A 136 0.98 19.58 24.05
CA LEU A 136 0.96 18.16 24.38
C LEU A 136 2.30 17.73 24.97
N ALA A 137 3.41 18.11 24.32
CA ALA A 137 4.76 17.85 24.80
C ALA A 137 4.97 18.35 26.24
N LYS A 138 4.50 19.57 26.55
CA LYS A 138 4.52 20.12 27.91
C LYS A 138 3.65 19.33 28.89
N ALA A 139 2.46 18.90 28.48
CA ALA A 139 1.56 18.13 29.33
C ALA A 139 2.12 16.74 29.69
N LEU A 140 2.89 16.14 28.78
CA LEU A 140 3.54 14.83 28.97
C LEU A 140 4.94 14.93 29.60
N ASN A 141 5.43 16.14 29.93
CA ASN A 141 6.81 16.38 30.37
C ASN A 141 7.88 15.88 29.37
N MET A 142 7.59 15.95 28.07
CA MET A 142 8.49 15.52 26.99
C MET A 142 8.97 16.73 26.21
N ALA A 143 10.03 17.39 26.70
CA ALA A 143 10.56 18.59 26.05
C ALA A 143 11.34 18.29 24.77
N VAL A 144 11.98 17.12 24.69
CA VAL A 144 12.84 16.70 23.58
C VAL A 144 12.37 15.32 23.09
N PRO A 145 12.08 15.16 21.79
CA PRO A 145 11.72 13.86 21.24
C PRO A 145 12.93 12.91 21.25
N ILE A 146 12.67 11.63 21.49
CA ILE A 146 13.67 10.57 21.37
C ILE A 146 13.75 10.15 19.90
N LEU A 147 14.93 10.28 19.31
CA LEU A 147 15.19 9.94 17.91
C LEU A 147 16.01 8.65 17.75
N ASP A 148 16.65 8.20 18.81
CA ASP A 148 17.37 6.93 18.87
C ASP A 148 16.52 5.90 19.64
N GLU A 149 15.83 5.05 18.89
CA GLU A 149 14.99 3.98 19.41
C GLU A 149 15.80 2.87 20.11
N THR A 150 17.13 2.88 20.02
CA THR A 150 18.02 1.90 20.67
C THR A 150 18.59 2.39 22.00
N SER A 151 18.37 3.66 22.34
CA SER A 151 18.99 4.32 23.49
C SER A 151 18.58 3.72 24.86
N SER A 152 17.45 3.02 24.96
CA SER A 152 17.00 2.37 26.20
C SER A 152 15.98 1.25 25.94
N GLU A 153 15.81 0.33 26.89
CA GLU A 153 14.77 -0.72 26.81
C GLU A 153 13.33 -0.16 26.82
N ASP A 154 13.13 1.03 27.40
CA ASP A 154 11.84 1.73 27.38
C ASP A 154 11.46 2.27 25.98
N CYS A 155 12.41 2.28 25.04
CA CYS A 155 12.16 2.63 23.65
C CYS A 155 11.59 1.48 22.83
N LYS A 156 11.73 0.23 23.28
CA LYS A 156 11.16 -0.93 22.60
C LYS A 156 9.64 -0.96 22.78
N TYR A 157 8.94 -1.52 21.80
CA TYR A 157 7.52 -1.78 21.92
C TYR A 157 7.27 -2.82 23.03
N GLN A 158 6.35 -2.49 23.94
CA GLN A 158 5.99 -3.33 25.07
C GLN A 158 4.48 -3.59 25.04
N PRO A 159 4.01 -4.79 24.63
CA PRO A 159 2.59 -5.06 24.43
C PRO A 159 1.70 -4.76 25.64
N ASP A 160 2.24 -4.94 26.85
CA ASP A 160 1.57 -4.71 28.14
C ASP A 160 1.39 -3.23 28.48
N LYS A 161 2.24 -2.34 27.93
CA LYS A 161 2.16 -0.89 28.16
C LYS A 161 1.04 -0.19 27.38
N GLY A 162 0.39 -0.88 26.44
CA GLY A 162 -0.76 -0.36 25.70
C GLY A 162 -0.53 1.05 25.16
N LYS A 163 -1.37 2.02 25.55
CA LYS A 163 -1.31 3.42 25.08
C LYS A 163 -0.04 4.17 25.47
N GLU A 164 0.69 3.75 26.50
CA GLU A 164 1.95 4.41 26.88
C GLU A 164 3.00 4.30 25.76
N ASN A 165 2.94 3.22 24.96
CA ASN A 165 3.77 3.07 23.76
C ASN A 165 3.62 4.26 22.80
N LEU A 166 2.43 4.86 22.71
CA LEU A 166 2.14 5.96 21.78
C LEU A 166 2.84 7.27 22.15
N THR A 167 3.24 7.42 23.40
CA THR A 167 3.89 8.65 23.88
C THR A 167 5.37 8.49 24.10
N ARG A 168 5.92 7.26 24.09
CA ARG A 168 7.28 6.97 24.58
C ARG A 168 8.41 7.77 23.92
N PHE A 169 8.21 8.21 22.68
CA PHE A 169 9.22 8.98 21.95
C PHE A 169 9.00 10.50 21.97
N GLY A 170 7.86 11.01 22.46
CA GLY A 170 7.57 12.46 22.43
C GLY A 170 7.38 13.03 21.02
N ARG A 171 7.11 12.15 20.06
CA ARG A 171 6.90 12.43 18.63
C ARG A 171 5.86 11.45 18.08
N TYR A 172 5.34 11.75 16.89
CA TYR A 172 4.46 10.82 16.20
C TYR A 172 5.23 9.53 15.85
N ILE A 173 4.54 8.37 15.89
CA ILE A 173 5.08 7.10 15.41
C ILE A 173 4.89 7.07 13.88
N PHE A 174 3.66 7.24 13.40
CA PHE A 174 3.36 7.54 12.00
C PHE A 174 3.68 8.98 11.65
N VAL A 175 4.29 9.21 10.48
CA VAL A 175 4.52 10.56 9.97
C VAL A 175 3.20 11.36 9.85
N PRO A 176 3.18 12.65 10.25
CA PRO A 176 1.95 13.44 10.24
C PRO A 176 1.22 13.51 8.90
N ALA A 177 1.94 13.44 7.78
CA ALA A 177 1.38 13.45 6.43
C ALA A 177 0.36 12.33 6.20
N PHE A 178 0.50 11.18 6.86
CA PHE A 178 -0.44 10.06 6.76
C PHE A 178 -1.82 10.41 7.34
N PHE A 179 -1.86 11.07 8.50
CA PHE A 179 -3.14 11.51 9.07
C PHE A 179 -3.82 12.58 8.21
N THR A 180 -3.02 13.46 7.57
CA THR A 180 -3.53 14.44 6.60
C THR A 180 -4.16 13.77 5.39
N LEU A 181 -3.57 12.67 4.89
CA LEU A 181 -4.15 11.86 3.82
C LEU A 181 -5.54 11.35 4.22
N ILE A 182 -5.66 10.69 5.37
CA ILE A 182 -6.95 10.14 5.84
C ILE A 182 -8.00 11.24 5.95
N GLN A 183 -7.63 12.38 6.54
CA GLN A 183 -8.54 13.53 6.69
C GLN A 183 -8.99 14.08 5.33
N THR A 184 -8.08 14.17 4.37
CA THR A 184 -8.37 14.64 3.01
C THR A 184 -9.32 13.69 2.29
N LEU A 185 -8.98 12.39 2.24
CA LEU A 185 -9.81 11.38 1.58
C LEU A 185 -11.22 11.30 2.18
N THR A 186 -11.33 11.40 3.51
CA THR A 186 -12.63 11.43 4.20
C THR A 186 -13.42 12.69 3.84
N LYS A 187 -12.78 13.86 3.86
CA LYS A 187 -13.43 15.14 3.52
C LYS A 187 -13.95 15.13 2.08
N GLU A 188 -13.21 14.51 1.18
CA GLU A 188 -13.58 14.29 -0.23
C GLU A 188 -14.59 13.16 -0.43
N LYS A 189 -15.02 12.48 0.65
CA LYS A 189 -15.92 11.31 0.60
C LYS A 189 -15.41 10.22 -0.36
N ARG A 190 -14.09 10.05 -0.44
CA ARG A 190 -13.46 8.99 -1.22
C ARG A 190 -13.80 7.63 -0.59
N ASP A 191 -14.04 6.64 -1.45
CA ASP A 191 -14.02 5.25 -1.01
C ASP A 191 -12.58 4.74 -1.02
N PHE A 192 -12.02 4.45 0.15
CA PHE A 192 -10.65 3.96 0.30
C PHE A 192 -10.50 2.94 1.43
N SER A 193 -9.57 2.00 1.31
CA SER A 193 -9.15 1.11 2.41
C SER A 193 -7.63 1.20 2.59
N ILE A 194 -7.14 0.89 3.79
CA ILE A 194 -5.71 0.94 4.12
C ILE A 194 -5.21 -0.45 4.50
N VAL A 195 -4.07 -0.86 3.98
CA VAL A 195 -3.44 -2.13 4.33
C VAL A 195 -2.03 -1.88 4.83
N PHE A 196 -1.76 -2.17 6.09
CA PHE A 196 -0.42 -2.09 6.66
C PHE A 196 0.34 -3.38 6.39
N HIS A 197 1.60 -3.26 6.00
CA HIS A 197 2.50 -4.38 5.74
C HIS A 197 3.75 -4.27 6.60
N SER A 198 4.16 -5.38 7.19
CA SER A 198 5.44 -5.49 7.90
C SER A 198 5.95 -6.93 7.85
N MET A 199 7.26 -7.11 8.00
CA MET A 199 7.86 -8.42 8.30
C MET A 199 8.03 -8.64 9.80
N SER A 200 7.81 -7.60 10.61
CA SER A 200 7.93 -7.62 12.06
C SER A 200 6.57 -7.49 12.72
N ALA A 201 6.27 -8.45 13.60
CA ALA A 201 5.05 -8.45 14.39
C ALA A 201 4.98 -7.24 15.33
N ASP A 202 6.09 -6.86 15.97
CA ASP A 202 6.13 -5.72 16.91
C ASP A 202 5.83 -4.40 16.21
N VAL A 203 6.47 -4.15 15.06
CA VAL A 203 6.19 -2.96 14.23
C VAL A 203 4.74 -2.95 13.74
N LEU A 204 4.20 -4.11 13.37
CA LEU A 204 2.80 -4.21 12.94
C LEU A 204 1.82 -3.97 14.09
N ASP A 205 2.11 -4.50 15.28
CA ASP A 205 1.32 -4.31 16.49
C ASP A 205 1.31 -2.84 16.93
N GLU A 206 2.47 -2.19 16.89
CA GLU A 206 2.59 -0.78 17.19
C GLU A 206 1.78 0.10 16.21
N ALA A 207 1.86 -0.19 14.91
CA ALA A 207 1.08 0.48 13.89
C ALA A 207 -0.43 0.29 14.07
N VAL A 208 -0.86 -0.93 14.41
CA VAL A 208 -2.26 -1.25 14.73
C VAL A 208 -2.72 -0.48 15.97
N LEU A 209 -1.89 -0.39 17.02
CA LEU A 209 -2.18 0.36 18.23
C LEU A 209 -2.37 1.86 17.92
N GLU A 210 -1.46 2.48 17.17
CA GLU A 210 -1.55 3.91 16.82
C GLU A 210 -2.76 4.20 15.94
N MET A 211 -3.01 3.37 14.92
CA MET A 211 -4.17 3.53 14.04
C MET A 211 -5.48 3.37 14.81
N ASN A 212 -5.58 2.38 15.69
CA ASN A 212 -6.78 2.17 16.51
C ASN A 212 -6.99 3.31 17.51
N ALA A 213 -5.92 3.83 18.13
CA ALA A 213 -6.02 5.01 18.98
C ALA A 213 -6.47 6.25 18.19
N TYR A 214 -6.01 6.42 16.95
CA TYR A 214 -6.44 7.51 16.08
C TYR A 214 -7.93 7.37 15.72
N ALA A 215 -8.34 6.18 15.31
CA ALA A 215 -9.71 5.89 14.93
C ALA A 215 -10.69 6.04 16.11
N ASN A 216 -10.30 5.67 17.33
CA ASN A 216 -11.12 5.85 18.53
C ASN A 216 -11.10 7.29 19.10
N GLY A 217 -10.30 8.20 18.54
CA GLY A 217 -10.14 9.55 19.08
C GLY A 217 -9.39 9.60 20.41
N GLU A 218 -8.50 8.64 20.62
CA GLU A 218 -7.68 8.47 21.83
C GLU A 218 -6.20 8.78 21.58
N HIS A 219 -5.80 8.93 20.31
CA HIS A 219 -4.44 9.25 19.92
C HIS A 219 -3.98 10.57 20.56
N PRO A 220 -2.75 10.65 21.14
CA PRO A 220 -2.27 11.83 21.85
C PRO A 220 -2.40 13.14 21.05
N CYS A 221 -2.11 13.09 19.76
CA CYS A 221 -2.21 14.23 18.84
C CYS A 221 -3.61 14.47 18.22
N PHE A 222 -4.60 13.61 18.49
CA PHE A 222 -5.92 13.66 17.85
C PHE A 222 -7.10 13.36 18.78
N ASN A 223 -6.96 13.58 20.09
CA ASN A 223 -8.00 13.30 21.08
C ASN A 223 -8.80 14.54 21.54
N GLY A 224 -8.47 15.74 21.03
CA GLY A 224 -9.12 17.01 21.40
C GLY A 224 -8.60 17.64 22.71
N GLN A 225 -7.71 16.96 23.44
CA GLN A 225 -7.06 17.50 24.63
C GLN A 225 -5.79 18.26 24.24
N ASN A 226 -5.25 19.09 25.15
CA ASN A 226 -4.00 19.83 24.91
C ASN A 226 -3.97 20.62 23.59
N LYS A 227 -5.11 21.20 23.18
CA LYS A 227 -5.30 21.95 21.92
C LYS A 227 -5.06 21.12 20.65
N THR A 228 -5.14 19.80 20.74
CA THR A 228 -5.11 18.92 19.57
C THR A 228 -6.48 18.89 18.89
N LYS A 229 -6.51 18.47 17.62
CA LYS A 229 -7.79 18.20 16.94
C LYS A 229 -8.40 16.93 17.51
N LYS A 230 -9.71 16.72 17.36
CA LYS A 230 -10.33 15.41 17.63
C LYS A 230 -10.58 14.70 16.31
N ALA A 231 -10.06 13.50 16.15
CA ALA A 231 -10.41 12.58 15.06
C ALA A 231 -11.31 11.46 15.60
N LEU A 232 -12.23 10.94 14.78
CA LEU A 232 -13.06 9.80 15.14
C LEU A 232 -13.45 9.06 13.85
N PHE A 233 -13.02 7.80 13.74
CA PHE A 233 -13.17 6.92 12.60
C PHE A 233 -13.47 5.49 13.09
N ASN A 234 -14.43 5.35 14.00
CA ASN A 234 -14.77 4.08 14.64
C ASN A 234 -16.15 3.53 14.22
N GLY A 235 -16.71 4.07 13.12
CA GLY A 235 -18.05 3.69 12.65
C GLY A 235 -19.19 4.51 13.28
N GLU A 236 -18.97 5.17 14.41
CA GLU A 236 -20.01 5.96 15.06
C GLU A 236 -20.44 7.14 14.20
N LYS A 237 -21.72 7.50 14.30
CA LYS A 237 -22.32 8.63 13.57
C LYS A 237 -22.15 8.53 12.05
N GLY A 238 -22.05 7.33 11.51
CA GLY A 238 -21.86 7.09 10.08
C GLY A 238 -20.47 7.49 9.56
N SER A 239 -19.49 7.67 10.46
CA SER A 239 -18.08 7.77 10.07
C SER A 239 -17.59 6.43 9.52
N LYS A 240 -16.56 6.45 8.67
CA LYS A 240 -15.90 5.22 8.23
C LYS A 240 -15.18 4.60 9.43
N ASP A 241 -15.33 3.28 9.64
CA ASP A 241 -14.54 2.56 10.64
C ASP A 241 -13.17 2.21 10.04
N LEU A 242 -12.12 2.81 10.60
CA LEU A 242 -10.72 2.61 10.20
C LEU A 242 -9.92 1.88 11.29
N ARG A 243 -10.60 1.24 12.25
CA ARG A 243 -9.93 0.37 13.20
C ARG A 243 -9.50 -0.92 12.49
N VAL A 244 -8.32 -1.42 12.83
CA VAL A 244 -7.88 -2.76 12.50
C VAL A 244 -8.39 -3.69 13.58
N GLN A 245 -9.39 -4.52 13.25
CA GLN A 245 -9.90 -5.53 14.18
C GLN A 245 -8.99 -6.76 14.19
N PRO A 246 -9.06 -7.63 15.21
CA PRO A 246 -8.31 -8.88 15.22
C PRO A 246 -8.58 -9.78 14.00
N MET A 247 -9.80 -9.76 13.45
CA MET A 247 -10.18 -10.46 12.21
C MET A 247 -9.60 -9.86 10.93
N ASP A 248 -9.03 -8.64 10.99
CA ASP A 248 -8.42 -7.97 9.84
C ASP A 248 -6.90 -8.11 9.83
N ARG A 249 -6.36 -8.93 10.75
CA ARG A 249 -4.95 -9.26 10.86
C ARG A 249 -4.65 -10.55 10.11
N GLY A 250 -3.89 -10.42 9.03
CA GLY A 250 -3.50 -11.51 8.16
C GLY A 250 -2.03 -11.88 8.29
N VAL A 251 -1.69 -13.14 8.05
CA VAL A 251 -0.32 -13.62 7.89
C VAL A 251 -0.17 -14.17 6.47
N LEU A 252 0.77 -13.61 5.72
CA LEU A 252 1.09 -14.04 4.36
C LEU A 252 2.29 -14.98 4.38
N ALA A 253 2.03 -16.28 4.27
CA ALA A 253 3.04 -17.31 4.18
C ALA A 253 3.45 -17.51 2.71
N ARG A 254 4.68 -17.11 2.39
CA ARG A 254 5.14 -17.04 1.01
C ARG A 254 5.40 -18.40 0.38
N ARG A 255 6.00 -19.34 1.13
CA ARG A 255 6.23 -20.72 0.64
C ARG A 255 4.93 -21.46 0.33
N ALA A 256 3.92 -21.27 1.18
CA ALA A 256 2.61 -21.90 1.03
C ALA A 256 1.72 -21.16 0.02
N MET A 257 2.04 -19.92 -0.34
CA MET A 257 1.20 -19.03 -1.13
C MET A 257 -0.20 -18.90 -0.52
N THR A 258 -0.22 -18.61 0.79
CA THR A 258 -1.45 -18.47 1.56
C THR A 258 -1.49 -17.18 2.35
N LEU A 259 -2.66 -16.53 2.37
CA LEU A 259 -2.98 -15.45 3.29
C LEU A 259 -4.02 -15.95 4.28
N GLU A 260 -3.65 -16.00 5.56
CA GLU A 260 -4.50 -16.52 6.62
C GLU A 260 -4.91 -15.42 7.60
N PHE A 261 -6.21 -15.35 7.90
CA PHE A 261 -6.78 -14.49 8.94
C PHE A 261 -7.31 -15.36 10.09
N GLN A 262 -6.47 -15.57 11.10
CA GLN A 262 -6.73 -16.55 12.17
C GLN A 262 -8.00 -16.29 12.98
N GLN A 263 -8.46 -15.04 13.07
CA GLN A 263 -9.66 -14.66 13.83
C GLN A 263 -10.85 -14.31 12.95
N ARG A 264 -10.74 -14.53 11.63
CA ARG A 264 -11.80 -14.24 10.67
C ARG A 264 -12.47 -15.54 10.24
N PRO A 265 -13.78 -15.73 10.47
CA PRO A 265 -14.45 -16.95 10.06
C PRO A 265 -14.51 -17.03 8.54
N GLN A 266 -14.32 -18.23 7.98
CA GLN A 266 -14.35 -18.47 6.54
C GLN A 266 -15.64 -17.94 5.89
N GLN A 267 -16.76 -18.03 6.59
CA GLN A 267 -18.03 -17.38 6.25
C GLN A 267 -18.44 -16.47 7.41
N LEU A 268 -18.74 -15.20 7.12
CA LEU A 268 -19.35 -14.33 8.11
C LEU A 268 -20.82 -14.72 8.27
N PRO A 269 -21.33 -14.85 9.51
CA PRO A 269 -22.75 -15.09 9.72
C PRO A 269 -23.54 -13.92 9.13
N LYS A 270 -24.67 -14.23 8.48
CA LYS A 270 -25.57 -13.16 8.03
C LYS A 270 -26.20 -12.49 9.26
N PRO A 271 -26.69 -11.24 9.12
CA PRO A 271 -27.41 -10.58 10.21
C PRO A 271 -28.56 -11.46 10.74
N GLY A 272 -28.46 -11.88 12.01
CA GLY A 272 -29.47 -12.73 12.66
C GLY A 272 -29.22 -14.24 12.59
N GLU A 273 -28.14 -14.70 11.95
CA GLU A 273 -27.69 -16.10 12.03
C GLU A 273 -26.71 -16.28 13.20
N ASP A 274 -26.82 -17.42 13.89
CA ASP A 274 -25.84 -17.82 14.89
C ASP A 274 -24.48 -18.10 14.23
N PHE A 275 -23.40 -17.86 14.96
CA PHE A 275 -22.07 -18.27 14.49
C PHE A 275 -22.03 -19.80 14.29
N PRO A 276 -21.32 -20.28 13.26
CA PRO A 276 -21.15 -21.72 13.06
C PRO A 276 -20.58 -22.38 14.32
N LEU A 277 -21.06 -23.60 14.62
CA LEU A 277 -20.65 -24.39 15.79
C LEU A 277 -19.14 -24.66 15.85
N MET A 278 -18.46 -24.62 14.71
CA MET A 278 -17.01 -24.73 14.62
C MET A 278 -16.45 -23.50 13.91
N PHE A 279 -15.46 -22.86 14.55
CA PHE A 279 -14.72 -21.76 13.97
C PHE A 279 -13.65 -22.30 13.01
N GLU A 280 -13.76 -21.94 11.74
CA GLU A 280 -12.73 -22.19 10.72
C GLU A 280 -12.14 -20.86 10.24
N PRO A 281 -10.81 -20.65 10.35
CA PRO A 281 -10.18 -19.41 9.94
C PRO A 281 -10.23 -19.24 8.42
N THR A 282 -10.25 -17.99 7.98
CA THR A 282 -10.20 -17.65 6.55
C THR A 282 -8.78 -17.89 6.03
N VAL A 283 -8.62 -18.87 5.15
CA VAL A 283 -7.35 -19.19 4.48
C VAL A 283 -7.51 -19.04 2.97
N LEU A 284 -6.89 -18.01 2.40
CA LEU A 284 -6.90 -17.71 0.98
C LEU A 284 -5.66 -18.33 0.33
N LYS A 285 -5.83 -19.06 -0.78
CA LYS A 285 -4.74 -19.83 -1.42
C LYS A 285 -4.54 -19.41 -2.86
N LYS A 286 -3.28 -19.18 -3.26
CA LYS A 286 -2.88 -18.70 -4.61
C LYS A 286 -3.24 -17.22 -4.85
N GLY A 287 -2.65 -16.63 -5.88
CA GLY A 287 -2.70 -15.19 -6.12
C GLY A 287 -4.10 -14.61 -6.31
N ALA A 288 -4.94 -15.23 -7.14
CA ALA A 288 -6.30 -14.72 -7.40
C ALA A 288 -7.19 -14.71 -6.14
N ALA A 289 -7.17 -15.79 -5.35
CA ALA A 289 -7.93 -15.87 -4.10
C ALA A 289 -7.40 -14.89 -3.04
N ILE A 290 -6.06 -14.73 -2.94
CA ILE A 290 -5.45 -13.76 -2.03
C ILE A 290 -5.86 -12.35 -2.42
N TYR A 291 -5.78 -12.00 -3.71
CA TYR A 291 -6.22 -10.70 -4.22
C TYR A 291 -7.70 -10.46 -3.94
N SER A 292 -8.58 -11.37 -4.40
CA SER A 292 -10.03 -11.20 -4.23
C SER A 292 -10.43 -11.14 -2.76
N GLY A 293 -9.90 -12.06 -1.94
CA GLY A 293 -10.17 -12.09 -0.52
C GLY A 293 -9.63 -10.87 0.23
N LEU A 294 -8.46 -10.31 -0.13
CA LEU A 294 -7.96 -9.10 0.50
C LEU A 294 -8.68 -7.84 0.00
N VAL A 295 -8.75 -7.64 -1.31
CA VAL A 295 -9.21 -6.39 -1.97
C VAL A 295 -10.73 -6.30 -1.99
N HIS A 296 -11.40 -7.36 -2.45
CA HIS A 296 -12.86 -7.33 -2.66
C HIS A 296 -13.65 -7.78 -1.43
N ARG A 297 -13.04 -8.56 -0.53
CA ARG A 297 -13.71 -9.02 0.70
C ARG A 297 -13.24 -8.26 1.94
N VAL A 298 -12.00 -8.46 2.40
CA VAL A 298 -11.49 -7.85 3.66
C VAL A 298 -11.54 -6.33 3.59
N CYS A 299 -10.97 -5.70 2.57
CA CYS A 299 -10.94 -4.25 2.48
C CYS A 299 -12.34 -3.62 2.28
N THR A 300 -13.31 -4.37 1.74
CA THR A 300 -14.69 -3.88 1.53
C THR A 300 -15.48 -3.86 2.82
N GLU A 301 -15.26 -4.88 3.64
CA GLU A 301 -15.95 -5.01 4.92
C GLU A 301 -15.25 -4.22 6.03
N SER A 302 -13.94 -4.07 5.94
CA SER A 302 -13.09 -3.41 6.93
C SER A 302 -12.32 -2.25 6.29
N GLY A 303 -12.35 -1.07 6.91
CA GLY A 303 -11.64 0.09 6.39
C GLY A 303 -10.12 -0.02 6.46
N CYS A 304 -9.59 -0.88 7.34
CA CYS A 304 -8.16 -1.14 7.49
C CYS A 304 -7.86 -2.63 7.70
N ALA A 305 -6.69 -3.08 7.23
CA ALA A 305 -6.15 -4.41 7.47
C ALA A 305 -4.65 -4.34 7.81
N ALA A 306 -4.12 -5.38 8.45
CA ALA A 306 -2.70 -5.48 8.80
C ALA A 306 -2.15 -6.85 8.42
N ILE A 307 -1.10 -6.88 7.60
CA ILE A 307 -0.57 -8.09 7.00
C ILE A 307 0.89 -8.28 7.42
N LEU A 308 1.14 -9.36 8.17
CA LEU A 308 2.47 -9.83 8.52
C LEU A 308 3.02 -10.71 7.38
N HIS A 309 4.20 -10.37 6.88
CA HIS A 309 4.90 -11.14 5.84
C HIS A 309 5.92 -12.10 6.46
N ASP A 310 6.15 -13.21 5.77
CA ASP A 310 7.10 -14.25 6.14
C ASP A 310 8.57 -13.78 6.01
N GLN A 311 9.12 -13.29 7.13
CA GLN A 311 10.52 -12.85 7.21
C GLN A 311 11.49 -14.00 6.93
N GLU A 312 11.22 -15.21 7.43
CA GLU A 312 12.11 -16.37 7.25
C GLU A 312 12.27 -16.71 5.78
N TYR A 313 11.18 -16.66 5.01
CA TYR A 313 11.24 -16.80 3.56
C TYR A 313 12.13 -15.73 2.93
N TRP A 314 11.91 -14.45 3.27
CA TRP A 314 12.69 -13.34 2.71
C TRP A 314 14.19 -13.52 2.92
N VAL A 315 14.60 -13.86 4.14
CA VAL A 315 16.02 -14.10 4.47
C VAL A 315 16.59 -15.25 3.64
N SER A 316 15.78 -16.29 3.37
CA SER A 316 16.20 -17.46 2.59
C SER A 316 16.21 -17.25 1.07
N ASP A 317 15.41 -16.33 0.53
CA ASP A 317 15.20 -16.15 -0.91
C ASP A 317 15.08 -14.67 -1.31
N LYS A 318 16.15 -13.91 -1.04
CA LYS A 318 16.23 -12.46 -1.32
C LYS A 318 16.03 -12.08 -2.79
N LYS A 319 16.14 -13.03 -3.73
CA LYS A 319 16.04 -12.77 -5.17
C LYS A 319 14.61 -12.66 -5.70
N ASN A 320 13.63 -13.18 -4.95
CA ASN A 320 12.28 -13.41 -5.45
C ASN A 320 11.20 -12.48 -4.87
N GLY A 321 11.58 -11.38 -4.21
CA GLY A 321 10.61 -10.54 -3.50
C GLY A 321 10.31 -11.08 -2.11
N GLY A 322 10.59 -10.29 -1.08
CA GLY A 322 10.18 -10.63 0.29
C GLY A 322 8.68 -10.44 0.51
N LYS A 323 8.14 -9.32 0.03
CA LYS A 323 6.72 -8.98 0.11
C LYS A 323 6.04 -9.28 -1.22
N LEU A 324 4.85 -9.83 -1.17
CA LEU A 324 4.06 -10.14 -2.35
C LEU A 324 2.90 -9.16 -2.48
N PHE A 325 2.73 -8.60 -3.67
CA PHE A 325 1.67 -7.66 -3.98
C PHE A 325 0.94 -8.12 -5.23
N PHE A 326 -0.34 -8.48 -5.08
CA PHE A 326 -1.15 -8.94 -6.19
C PHE A 326 -1.96 -7.80 -6.77
N VAL A 327 -1.93 -7.66 -8.09
CA VAL A 327 -2.72 -6.68 -8.84
C VAL A 327 -3.52 -7.38 -9.92
N ASP A 328 -4.62 -6.77 -10.33
CA ASP A 328 -5.46 -7.25 -11.44
C ASP A 328 -5.40 -6.21 -12.57
N THR A 329 -4.86 -6.62 -13.72
CA THR A 329 -4.83 -5.77 -14.92
C THR A 329 -5.98 -6.02 -15.89
N GLY A 330 -6.94 -6.88 -15.51
CA GLY A 330 -8.12 -7.20 -16.28
C GLY A 330 -9.27 -6.21 -16.06
N ASP A 331 -10.49 -6.73 -16.04
CA ASP A 331 -11.71 -5.91 -16.10
C ASP A 331 -12.00 -5.11 -14.82
N SER A 332 -11.29 -5.36 -13.71
CA SER A 332 -11.46 -4.62 -12.45
C SER A 332 -10.77 -3.25 -12.43
N LEU A 333 -10.02 -2.90 -13.49
CA LEU A 333 -9.34 -1.60 -13.65
C LEU A 333 -10.28 -0.39 -13.60
N GLU A 334 -11.59 -0.57 -13.79
CA GLU A 334 -12.57 0.52 -13.76
C GLU A 334 -13.11 0.79 -12.35
N ASP A 335 -12.97 -0.15 -11.41
CA ASP A 335 -13.60 -0.05 -10.08
C ASP A 335 -12.60 0.26 -8.98
N VAL A 336 -11.40 -0.33 -9.05
CA VAL A 336 -10.42 -0.32 -7.97
C VAL A 336 -9.05 0.10 -8.50
N GLN A 337 -8.38 0.98 -7.75
CA GLN A 337 -6.95 1.24 -7.89
C GLN A 337 -6.24 0.88 -6.59
N GLN A 338 -5.22 0.03 -6.70
CA GLN A 338 -4.30 -0.25 -5.59
C GLN A 338 -3.04 0.60 -5.73
N ILE A 339 -2.54 1.15 -4.63
CA ILE A 339 -1.28 1.89 -4.58
C ILE A 339 -0.46 1.36 -3.41
N PHE A 340 0.78 0.94 -3.67
CA PHE A 340 1.71 0.42 -2.68
C PHE A 340 2.83 1.42 -2.39
N PHE A 341 2.86 1.95 -1.17
CA PHE A 341 3.90 2.85 -0.69
C PHE A 341 5.01 2.06 0.00
N ASP A 342 6.24 2.22 -0.47
CA ASP A 342 7.41 1.52 0.08
C ASP A 342 8.65 2.42 0.18
N GLY A 343 9.13 2.70 1.39
CA GLY A 343 10.39 3.40 1.65
C GLY A 343 11.53 2.49 2.08
N SER A 344 11.29 1.18 2.24
CA SER A 344 12.35 0.19 2.55
C SER A 344 13.08 -0.28 1.29
N VAL A 345 12.48 -0.05 0.12
CA VAL A 345 12.94 -0.49 -1.19
C VAL A 345 13.22 0.77 -2.04
N SER A 346 14.32 0.77 -2.79
CA SER A 346 14.59 1.82 -3.77
C SER A 346 14.35 1.29 -5.18
N ALA A 347 14.14 2.18 -6.15
CA ALA A 347 14.05 1.78 -7.56
C ALA A 347 15.32 1.01 -8.03
N LYS A 348 16.45 1.19 -7.34
CA LYS A 348 17.75 0.55 -7.66
C LYS A 348 17.92 -0.84 -7.05
N ASP A 349 17.11 -1.21 -6.06
CA ASP A 349 17.10 -2.54 -5.46
C ASP A 349 15.65 -2.95 -5.15
N PRO A 350 14.88 -3.32 -6.18
CA PRO A 350 13.46 -3.62 -6.05
C PRO A 350 13.18 -5.00 -5.43
N SER A 351 14.23 -5.74 -5.05
CA SER A 351 14.18 -7.15 -4.71
C SER A 351 13.29 -7.50 -3.51
N ALA A 352 12.86 -6.51 -2.71
CA ALA A 352 12.06 -6.72 -1.52
C ALA A 352 10.54 -6.72 -1.76
N LEU A 353 10.03 -6.23 -2.89
CA LEU A 353 8.60 -6.24 -3.23
C LEU A 353 8.39 -6.89 -4.58
N ARG A 354 7.66 -8.00 -4.65
CA ARG A 354 7.25 -8.65 -5.89
C ARG A 354 5.79 -8.36 -6.21
N MET A 355 5.58 -7.61 -7.28
CA MET A 355 4.25 -7.41 -7.86
C MET A 355 3.94 -8.53 -8.85
N GLN A 356 2.74 -9.10 -8.75
CA GLN A 356 2.29 -10.19 -9.59
C GLN A 356 0.88 -9.93 -10.09
N ASP A 357 0.68 -10.07 -11.39
CA ASP A 357 -0.65 -9.98 -12.01
C ASP A 357 -1.43 -11.26 -11.74
N VAL A 358 -2.64 -11.15 -11.20
CA VAL A 358 -3.49 -12.32 -10.95
C VAL A 358 -4.12 -12.88 -12.21
N VAL A 359 -4.15 -12.12 -13.31
CA VAL A 359 -4.73 -12.54 -14.59
C VAL A 359 -3.74 -13.40 -15.36
N THR A 360 -2.52 -12.89 -15.57
CA THR A 360 -1.47 -13.61 -16.32
C THR A 360 -0.67 -14.55 -15.42
N ASN A 361 -0.75 -14.36 -14.09
CA ASN A 361 0.10 -15.01 -13.09
C ASN A 361 1.59 -14.67 -13.26
N GLU A 362 1.92 -13.65 -14.06
CA GLU A 362 3.29 -13.20 -14.30
C GLU A 362 3.71 -12.13 -13.29
N ALA A 363 5.00 -12.14 -12.95
CA ALA A 363 5.58 -11.07 -12.15
C ALA A 363 5.88 -9.87 -13.05
N PHE A 364 5.66 -8.67 -12.53
CA PHE A 364 6.04 -7.46 -13.25
C PHE A 364 7.54 -7.23 -13.18
N ASP A 365 8.08 -6.68 -14.25
CA ASP A 365 9.42 -6.09 -14.24
C ASP A 365 9.39 -4.79 -13.42
N HIS A 366 10.25 -4.71 -12.41
CA HIS A 366 10.43 -3.54 -11.55
C HIS A 366 10.88 -2.28 -12.31
N SER A 367 11.50 -2.45 -13.46
CA SER A 367 11.90 -1.34 -14.33
C SER A 367 10.75 -0.80 -15.19
N SER A 368 9.60 -1.49 -15.22
CA SER A 368 8.48 -1.08 -16.08
C SER A 368 7.79 0.19 -15.57
N GLU A 369 7.38 1.03 -16.52
CA GLU A 369 6.53 2.22 -16.26
C GLU A 369 5.21 1.83 -15.57
N THR A 370 4.71 0.61 -15.81
CA THR A 370 3.52 0.07 -15.16
C THR A 370 3.75 -0.27 -13.69
N PHE A 371 4.98 -0.62 -13.29
CA PHE A 371 5.30 -0.86 -11.89
C PHE A 371 5.40 0.47 -11.14
N ASN A 372 6.24 1.37 -11.65
CA ASN A 372 6.60 2.61 -10.99
C ASN A 372 5.53 3.69 -11.19
N ASN A 373 5.08 4.28 -10.09
CA ASN A 373 4.12 5.38 -10.03
C ASN A 373 2.71 5.07 -10.57
N VAL A 374 2.42 3.83 -10.99
CA VAL A 374 1.05 3.37 -11.29
C VAL A 374 0.52 2.54 -10.12
N TYR A 375 1.24 1.48 -9.77
CA TYR A 375 0.87 0.59 -8.65
C TYR A 375 1.79 0.73 -7.44
N VAL A 376 3.05 1.16 -7.63
CA VAL A 376 4.03 1.28 -6.54
C VAL A 376 4.62 2.68 -6.52
N HIS A 377 4.64 3.30 -5.34
CA HIS A 377 5.30 4.58 -5.08
C HIS A 377 6.44 4.37 -4.08
N TYR A 378 7.67 4.64 -4.51
CA TYR A 378 8.84 4.56 -3.63
C TYR A 378 8.99 5.83 -2.79
N VAL A 379 9.06 5.67 -1.47
CA VAL A 379 9.26 6.79 -0.53
C VAL A 379 10.77 6.99 -0.31
N GLU A 380 11.43 7.60 -1.28
CA GLU A 380 12.90 7.77 -1.26
C GLU A 380 13.35 9.03 -0.51
N ASP A 381 12.58 10.12 -0.56
CA ASP A 381 12.91 11.40 0.08
C ASP A 381 12.25 11.53 1.46
N VAL A 382 12.98 11.10 2.50
CA VAL A 382 12.55 11.22 3.91
C VAL A 382 12.35 12.69 4.31
N ARG A 383 13.09 13.63 3.73
CA ARG A 383 12.92 15.05 4.06
C ARG A 383 11.58 15.58 3.55
N GLN A 384 11.20 15.25 2.32
CA GLN A 384 9.87 15.59 1.78
C GLN A 384 8.77 14.89 2.59
N LEU A 385 8.95 13.61 2.93
CA LEU A 385 8.00 12.86 3.75
C LEU A 385 7.68 13.56 5.08
N VAL A 386 8.69 14.09 5.78
CA VAL A 386 8.49 14.72 7.10
C VAL A 386 8.12 16.19 7.03
N LEU A 387 8.61 16.94 6.03
CA LEU A 387 8.38 18.39 5.93
C LEU A 387 7.11 18.76 5.15
N ASN A 388 6.65 17.90 4.23
CA ASN A 388 5.46 18.15 3.44
C ASN A 388 4.24 17.47 4.08
N PRO A 389 3.33 18.23 4.73
CA PRO A 389 2.14 17.65 5.36
C PRO A 389 1.15 17.06 4.35
N LEU A 390 1.29 17.37 3.05
CA LEU A 390 0.46 16.86 1.96
C LEU A 390 1.16 15.76 1.15
N TYR A 391 2.34 15.28 1.56
CA TYR A 391 3.15 14.33 0.79
C TYR A 391 2.31 13.20 0.18
N PHE A 392 1.64 12.40 1.01
CA PHE A 392 0.84 11.28 0.49
C PHE A 392 -0.39 11.69 -0.31
N VAL A 393 -0.98 12.86 -0.05
CA VAL A 393 -2.10 13.37 -0.85
C VAL A 393 -1.63 13.63 -2.28
N GLU A 394 -0.47 14.29 -2.42
CA GLU A 394 0.15 14.58 -3.71
C GLU A 394 0.58 13.30 -4.42
N GLN A 395 1.16 12.34 -3.70
CA GLN A 395 1.57 11.06 -4.30
C GLN A 395 0.37 10.21 -4.75
N VAL A 396 -0.72 10.16 -3.98
CA VAL A 396 -1.96 9.49 -4.44
C VAL A 396 -2.48 10.14 -5.72
N ALA A 397 -2.55 11.48 -5.78
CA ALA A 397 -3.01 12.18 -6.98
C ALA A 397 -2.09 11.91 -8.20
N ALA A 398 -0.77 11.85 -7.99
CA ALA A 398 0.19 11.50 -9.03
C ALA A 398 -0.05 10.07 -9.55
N CYS A 399 -0.22 9.10 -8.63
CA CYS A 399 -0.51 7.71 -9.00
C CYS A 399 -1.86 7.56 -9.72
N GLU A 400 -2.91 8.26 -9.29
CA GLU A 400 -4.20 8.27 -9.98
C GLU A 400 -4.06 8.79 -11.42
N SER A 401 -3.28 9.86 -11.63
CA SER A 401 -3.05 10.43 -12.97
C SER A 401 -2.31 9.45 -13.89
N GLN A 402 -1.30 8.74 -13.37
CA GLN A 402 -0.58 7.73 -14.17
C GLN A 402 -1.42 6.48 -14.42
N PHE A 403 -2.23 6.07 -13.43
CA PHE A 403 -3.16 4.96 -13.57
C PHE A 403 -4.23 5.23 -14.63
N GLU A 404 -4.77 6.45 -14.71
CA GLU A 404 -5.72 6.79 -15.78
C GLU A 404 -5.11 6.62 -17.16
N LYS A 405 -3.88 7.12 -17.37
CA LYS A 405 -3.15 6.93 -18.64
C LYS A 405 -2.90 5.46 -18.93
N PHE A 406 -2.62 4.66 -17.90
CA PHE A 406 -2.45 3.22 -18.04
C PHE A 406 -3.77 2.55 -18.48
N VAL A 407 -4.89 2.87 -17.84
CA VAL A 407 -6.22 2.34 -18.19
C VAL A 407 -6.62 2.74 -19.62
N GLU A 408 -6.40 3.98 -20.02
CA GLU A 408 -6.66 4.45 -21.40
C GLU A 408 -5.85 3.66 -22.43
N LYS A 409 -4.54 3.46 -22.18
CA LYS A 409 -3.67 2.64 -23.04
C LYS A 409 -4.16 1.18 -23.10
N SER A 410 -4.57 0.60 -21.97
CA SER A 410 -5.06 -0.78 -21.88
C SER A 410 -6.39 -0.95 -22.62
N ARG A 411 -7.33 -0.01 -22.47
CA ARG A 411 -8.60 0.02 -23.22
C ARG A 411 -8.34 0.10 -24.72
N ALA A 412 -7.45 1.01 -25.17
CA ALA A 412 -7.12 1.15 -26.58
C ALA A 412 -6.61 -0.16 -27.20
N LYS A 413 -5.76 -0.90 -26.47
CA LYS A 413 -5.28 -2.23 -26.87
C LYS A 413 -6.41 -3.25 -26.96
N LEU A 414 -7.32 -3.30 -25.98
CA LEU A 414 -8.48 -4.22 -25.99
C LEU A 414 -9.44 -3.91 -27.15
N THR A 415 -9.77 -2.64 -27.38
CA THR A 415 -10.63 -2.22 -28.49
C THR A 415 -10.02 -2.55 -29.85
N ALA A 416 -8.70 -2.46 -29.98
CA ALA A 416 -7.99 -2.81 -31.21
C ALA A 416 -7.90 -4.33 -31.44
N SER A 417 -7.88 -5.16 -30.39
CA SER A 417 -7.70 -6.61 -30.50
C SER A 417 -8.97 -7.45 -30.48
N THR A 418 -10.09 -6.97 -29.88
CA THR A 418 -11.20 -7.88 -29.50
C THR A 418 -12.61 -7.44 -29.94
N LEU A 419 -12.90 -6.14 -30.06
CA LEU A 419 -14.29 -5.64 -30.14
C LEU A 419 -14.89 -5.49 -31.55
N HIS A 420 -14.07 -5.39 -32.60
CA HIS A 420 -14.58 -5.14 -33.96
C HIS A 420 -15.41 -6.30 -34.56
N PRO A 421 -15.08 -7.59 -34.37
CA PRO A 421 -15.83 -8.67 -35.02
C PRO A 421 -17.16 -9.07 -34.34
N LEU A 422 -17.32 -8.79 -33.04
CA LEU A 422 -18.43 -9.30 -32.22
C LEU A 422 -19.64 -8.34 -32.16
N LEU A 423 -19.38 -7.04 -32.19
CA LEU A 423 -20.42 -5.99 -32.22
C LEU A 423 -21.16 -5.90 -33.57
N ASP A 424 -20.50 -6.30 -34.67
CA ASP A 424 -21.11 -6.30 -36.00
C ASP A 424 -22.14 -7.43 -36.18
N LEU A 425 -21.96 -8.56 -35.48
CA LEU A 425 -22.87 -9.71 -35.50
C LEU A 425 -24.16 -9.51 -34.67
N LEU A 426 -24.11 -8.70 -33.61
CA LEU A 426 -25.25 -8.49 -32.71
C LEU A 426 -26.28 -7.50 -33.26
N LYS A 427 -25.93 -6.70 -34.26
CA LYS A 427 -26.82 -5.71 -34.89
C LYS A 427 -27.80 -6.30 -35.91
N GLU A 428 -27.67 -7.58 -36.26
CA GLU A 428 -28.44 -8.21 -37.35
C GLU A 428 -29.73 -8.94 -36.91
N GLY A 429 -30.05 -9.03 -35.61
CA GLY A 429 -31.19 -9.81 -35.09
C GLY A 429 -32.37 -8.98 -34.58
N GLY A 430 -33.44 -8.82 -35.37
CA GLY A 430 -34.66 -8.06 -35.04
C GLY A 430 -35.74 -8.80 -34.23
N ALA A 431 -36.67 -8.03 -33.63
CA ALA A 431 -37.56 -8.41 -32.52
C ALA A 431 -39.03 -8.75 -32.88
N GLY A 432 -39.66 -9.63 -32.07
CA GLY A 432 -41.09 -9.58 -31.71
C GLY A 432 -42.01 -10.77 -32.08
N LEU A 433 -42.35 -11.62 -31.09
CA LEU A 433 -43.63 -12.36 -30.86
C LEU A 433 -43.40 -13.56 -29.89
N ASP A 434 -44.43 -13.93 -29.11
CA ASP A 434 -44.45 -14.92 -27.98
C ASP A 434 -43.25 -15.90 -27.92
N GLU A 435 -42.21 -15.43 -27.24
CA GLU A 435 -40.81 -15.79 -27.50
C GLU A 435 -40.45 -17.22 -27.08
N GLN A 436 -40.93 -17.72 -25.95
CA GLN A 436 -40.43 -19.00 -25.43
C GLN A 436 -40.94 -20.22 -26.21
N ALA A 437 -42.12 -20.15 -26.81
CA ALA A 437 -42.68 -21.23 -27.62
C ALA A 437 -42.16 -21.21 -29.06
N LEU A 438 -41.94 -20.02 -29.63
CA LEU A 438 -41.35 -19.82 -30.95
C LEU A 438 -39.84 -20.09 -30.95
N LEU A 439 -39.10 -19.66 -29.92
CA LEU A 439 -37.66 -19.88 -29.79
C LEU A 439 -37.35 -21.38 -29.66
N LYS A 440 -38.13 -22.14 -28.87
CA LYS A 440 -37.97 -23.61 -28.78
C LYS A 440 -38.16 -24.32 -30.11
N LYS A 441 -39.08 -23.84 -30.95
CA LYS A 441 -39.41 -24.42 -32.26
C LYS A 441 -38.42 -23.97 -33.35
N ALA A 442 -37.95 -22.72 -33.28
CA ALA A 442 -36.96 -22.15 -34.20
C ALA A 442 -35.52 -22.60 -33.91
N LEU A 443 -35.20 -22.93 -32.65
CA LEU A 443 -33.89 -23.43 -32.24
C LEU A 443 -33.72 -24.94 -32.45
N ALA A 444 -34.80 -25.68 -32.73
CA ALA A 444 -34.75 -27.12 -33.00
C ALA A 444 -34.04 -27.46 -34.33
N ASP A 445 -34.07 -26.53 -35.31
CA ASP A 445 -33.46 -26.69 -36.64
C ASP A 445 -32.18 -25.87 -36.84
N LYS A 446 -31.74 -25.11 -35.82
CA LYS A 446 -30.52 -24.29 -35.92
C LYS A 446 -29.26 -25.07 -35.55
N GLY A 447 -28.15 -24.71 -36.18
CA GLY A 447 -26.83 -25.25 -35.83
C GLY A 447 -26.46 -24.95 -34.37
N ALA A 448 -25.63 -25.81 -33.77
CA ALA A 448 -25.24 -25.73 -32.36
C ALA A 448 -24.73 -24.34 -31.93
N LYS A 449 -24.04 -23.62 -32.84
CA LYS A 449 -23.58 -22.25 -32.61
C LYS A 449 -24.76 -21.31 -32.30
N ASP A 450 -25.73 -21.21 -33.20
CA ASP A 450 -26.85 -20.29 -33.04
C ASP A 450 -27.74 -20.66 -31.85
N TYR A 451 -27.84 -21.96 -31.55
CA TYR A 451 -28.49 -22.43 -30.33
C TYR A 451 -27.84 -21.83 -29.08
N LEU A 452 -26.51 -21.91 -28.97
CA LEU A 452 -25.78 -21.38 -27.83
C LEU A 452 -25.89 -19.85 -27.73
N TYR A 453 -25.75 -19.14 -28.86
CA TYR A 453 -25.86 -17.68 -28.92
C TYR A 453 -27.23 -17.17 -28.47
N ALA A 454 -28.31 -17.90 -28.78
CA ALA A 454 -29.67 -17.50 -28.41
C ALA A 454 -30.06 -17.89 -26.98
N THR A 455 -29.39 -18.85 -26.35
CA THR A 455 -29.84 -19.44 -25.07
C THR A 455 -28.91 -19.11 -23.91
N VAL A 456 -27.63 -19.43 -24.03
CA VAL A 456 -26.71 -19.41 -22.88
C VAL A 456 -25.68 -18.31 -22.99
N ILE A 457 -25.21 -17.95 -24.19
CA ILE A 457 -24.12 -16.99 -24.36
C ILE A 457 -24.43 -15.61 -23.74
N PRO A 458 -25.63 -15.01 -23.84
CA PRO A 458 -25.86 -13.67 -23.28
C PRO A 458 -25.69 -13.63 -21.75
N VAL A 459 -26.24 -14.61 -21.05
CA VAL A 459 -26.14 -14.70 -19.58
C VAL A 459 -24.78 -15.25 -19.14
N LEU A 460 -24.21 -16.18 -19.91
CA LEU A 460 -22.87 -16.72 -19.67
C LEU A 460 -21.81 -15.64 -19.84
N PHE A 461 -21.94 -14.77 -20.85
CA PHE A 461 -21.00 -13.68 -21.06
C PHE A 461 -21.01 -12.71 -19.88
N GLY A 462 -22.19 -12.24 -19.44
CA GLY A 462 -22.28 -11.41 -18.24
C GLY A 462 -21.75 -12.11 -16.98
N GLY A 463 -21.95 -13.43 -16.86
CA GLY A 463 -21.40 -14.21 -15.76
C GLY A 463 -19.89 -14.33 -15.81
N LEU A 464 -19.33 -14.54 -17.00
CA LEU A 464 -17.90 -14.56 -17.24
C LEU A 464 -17.27 -13.18 -17.00
N GLU A 465 -17.94 -12.09 -17.35
CA GLU A 465 -17.52 -10.72 -16.98
C GLU A 465 -17.47 -10.54 -15.47
N GLN A 466 -18.48 -11.02 -14.72
CA GLN A 466 -18.44 -10.94 -13.25
C GLN A 466 -17.36 -11.85 -12.64
N VAL A 467 -17.15 -13.06 -13.18
CA VAL A 467 -16.05 -13.95 -12.75
C VAL A 467 -14.70 -13.29 -13.04
N ALA A 468 -14.56 -12.67 -14.20
CA ALA A 468 -13.35 -11.95 -14.58
C ALA A 468 -13.13 -10.72 -13.68
N LYS A 469 -14.20 -10.01 -13.31
CA LYS A 469 -14.14 -8.85 -12.43
C LYS A 469 -13.82 -9.21 -10.97
N PHE A 470 -14.51 -10.20 -10.40
CA PHE A 470 -14.44 -10.49 -8.96
C PHE A 470 -13.41 -11.56 -8.58
N ARG A 471 -12.96 -12.38 -9.54
CA ARG A 471 -11.96 -13.44 -9.31
C ARG A 471 -12.29 -14.33 -8.09
N PRO A 472 -13.52 -14.89 -7.99
CA PRO A 472 -13.94 -15.68 -6.83
C PRO A 472 -13.09 -16.93 -6.64
N ASP A 473 -13.01 -17.43 -5.40
CA ASP A 473 -12.23 -18.61 -5.03
C ASP A 473 -12.61 -19.87 -5.82
N ASP A 474 -13.92 -20.08 -6.06
CA ASP A 474 -14.45 -21.09 -6.98
C ASP A 474 -15.20 -20.40 -8.13
N PRO A 475 -14.52 -20.14 -9.27
CA PRO A 475 -15.14 -19.46 -10.41
C PRO A 475 -16.22 -20.30 -11.08
N CYS A 476 -16.17 -21.63 -10.99
CA CYS A 476 -17.20 -22.50 -11.56
C CYS A 476 -18.48 -22.44 -10.73
N GLU A 477 -18.36 -22.52 -9.40
CA GLU A 477 -19.47 -22.39 -8.48
C GLU A 477 -20.09 -20.99 -8.55
N PHE A 478 -19.27 -19.94 -8.54
CA PHE A 478 -19.75 -18.56 -8.70
C PHE A 478 -20.50 -18.37 -10.03
N LEU A 479 -19.94 -18.87 -11.14
CA LEU A 479 -20.59 -18.78 -12.44
C LEU A 479 -21.90 -19.56 -12.46
N ALA A 480 -21.96 -20.75 -11.86
CA ALA A 480 -23.19 -21.51 -11.74
C ALA A 480 -24.25 -20.75 -10.94
N PHE A 481 -23.90 -20.15 -9.79
CA PHE A 481 -24.81 -19.31 -9.01
C PHE A 481 -25.26 -18.07 -9.77
N TYR A 482 -24.36 -17.42 -10.50
CA TYR A 482 -24.69 -16.29 -11.36
C TYR A 482 -25.73 -16.71 -12.41
N LEU A 483 -25.45 -17.78 -13.16
CA LEU A 483 -26.35 -18.32 -14.16
C LEU A 483 -27.72 -18.66 -13.57
N MET A 484 -27.78 -19.25 -12.37
CA MET A 484 -29.04 -19.56 -11.67
C MET A 484 -29.80 -18.29 -11.25
N ARG A 485 -29.11 -17.29 -10.68
CA ARG A 485 -29.71 -16.03 -10.21
C ARG A 485 -30.23 -15.18 -11.37
N HIS A 486 -29.58 -15.27 -12.52
CA HIS A 486 -29.89 -14.48 -13.71
C HIS A 486 -30.60 -15.27 -14.81
N ALA A 487 -30.99 -16.54 -14.54
CA ALA A 487 -31.65 -17.44 -15.48
C ALA A 487 -32.91 -16.86 -16.13
N ASN A 488 -33.62 -15.97 -15.40
CA ASN A 488 -34.88 -15.35 -15.85
C ASN A 488 -34.72 -13.89 -16.31
N GLY A 489 -33.53 -13.29 -16.15
CA GLY A 489 -33.32 -11.84 -16.25
C GLY A 489 -32.76 -11.34 -17.59
N TYR A 490 -31.98 -12.17 -18.29
CA TYR A 490 -31.26 -11.72 -19.51
C TYR A 490 -32.12 -11.64 -20.77
N ASN A 491 -33.36 -12.15 -20.75
CA ASN A 491 -34.31 -11.97 -21.85
C ASN A 491 -34.90 -10.54 -21.93
N ARG A 492 -34.61 -9.65 -20.97
CA ARG A 492 -35.17 -8.28 -20.96
C ARG A 492 -34.24 -7.19 -21.49
N THR A 493 -32.93 -7.44 -21.58
CA THR A 493 -31.94 -6.37 -21.77
C THR A 493 -31.53 -6.09 -23.21
N LEU A 494 -32.08 -6.82 -24.19
CA LEU A 494 -32.01 -6.44 -25.62
C LEU A 494 -33.22 -5.58 -26.05
N ARG A 495 -33.83 -4.85 -25.12
CA ARG A 495 -34.67 -3.70 -25.46
C ARG A 495 -33.75 -2.52 -25.74
N LEU A 496 -33.32 -2.38 -26.98
CA LEU A 496 -33.00 -1.06 -27.52
C LEU A 496 -34.35 -0.31 -27.53
N GLU A 497 -34.48 0.70 -26.66
CA GLU A 497 -35.60 1.64 -26.71
C GLU A 497 -35.57 2.41 -28.04
N ASP A 498 -36.76 2.67 -28.57
CA ASP A 498 -37.06 3.62 -29.65
C ASP A 498 -36.60 5.05 -29.32
#